data_AF-A0ABD3ZNK4-F1
#
_entry.id   AF-A0ABD3ZNK4-F1
#
_cell.length_a   1.000
_cell.length_b   1.000
_cell.length_c   1.000
_cell.angle_alpha   90.00
_cell.angle_beta   90.00
_cell.angle_gamma   90.00
#
_symmetry.space_group_name_H-M   'P 1'
#
loop_
_entity.id
_entity.type
_entity.pdbx_description
1 polymer ?
#
loop_
_entity_poly.entity_id
_entity_poly.type
_entity_poly.pdbx_seq_one_letter_code
_entity_poly.pdbx_strand_id
1 'polypeptide(L)' 'MLRKFGNVHYVSKRLKYVVLYCDMDQIEKTMDKIASYSFVKKVEPSYKPFLKLEFESKLDKAKEYDYKIGI' A
#
# COMPACT_ATOMS: atom_id res chain seq x y z
N MET A 1 -10.63 6.05 18.79
CA MET A 1 -10.91 7.30 18.04
C MET A 1 -10.63 7.16 16.54
N LEU A 2 -9.44 6.72 16.10
CA LEU A 2 -9.14 6.56 14.66
C LEU A 2 -9.90 5.41 13.95
N ARG A 3 -10.37 4.41 14.70
CA ARG A 3 -11.20 3.29 14.21
C ARG A 3 -12.50 3.69 13.50
N LYS A 4 -12.95 4.94 13.65
CA LYS A 4 -14.18 5.45 13.04
C LYS A 4 -14.02 5.85 11.56
N PHE A 5 -12.78 5.93 11.07
CA PHE A 5 -12.47 6.36 9.71
C PHE A 5 -12.24 5.22 8.73
N GLY A 6 -12.31 3.97 9.20
CA GLY A 6 -12.09 2.79 8.38
C GLY A 6 -11.60 1.60 9.18
N ASN A 7 -11.26 0.54 8.45
CA ASN A 7 -10.77 -0.69 9.04
C ASN A 7 -9.32 -0.53 9.48
N VAL A 8 -9.02 -0.88 10.74
CA VAL A 8 -7.65 -0.85 11.24
C VAL A 8 -6.95 -2.13 10.84
N HIS A 9 -5.95 -2.02 9.96
CA HIS A 9 -5.11 -3.15 9.56
C HIS A 9 -4.01 -3.43 10.59
N TYR A 10 -3.44 -2.38 11.18
CA TYR A 10 -2.34 -2.53 12.13
C TYR A 10 -2.26 -1.36 13.11
N VAL A 11 -1.79 -1.64 14.33
CA VAL A 11 -1.52 -0.64 15.38
C VAL A 11 -0.17 -0.94 16.01
N SER A 12 0.75 0.03 15.97
CA SER A 12 1.97 -0.02 16.76
C SER A 12 1.82 0.78 18.04
N LYS A 13 1.78 0.09 19.19
CA LYS A 13 1.80 0.77 20.50
C LYS A 13 3.13 1.44 20.81
N ARG A 14 4.24 0.82 20.38
CA ARG A 14 5.61 1.31 20.63
C ARG A 14 5.92 2.56 19.79
N LEU A 15 5.64 2.51 18.48
CA LEU A 15 5.93 3.60 17.54
C LEU A 15 4.79 4.61 17.40
N LYS A 16 3.62 4.33 18.00
CA LYS A 16 2.44 5.21 18.02
C LYS A 16 1.91 5.59 16.64
N TYR A 17 1.73 4.60 15.77
CA TYR A 17 1.08 4.78 14.46
C TYR A 17 0.03 3.69 14.19
N VAL A 18 -0.85 3.97 13.23
CA VAL A 18 -1.94 3.10 12.81
C VAL A 18 -1.94 3.00 11.29
N VAL A 19 -2.20 1.81 10.75
CA VAL A 19 -2.50 1.60 9.33
C VAL A 19 -4.00 1.42 9.20
N LEU A 20 -4.63 2.31 8.44
CA LEU A 20 -6.07 2.32 8.16
C LEU A 20 -6.32 1.96 6.71
N TYR A 21 -7.33 1.13 6.49
CA TYR A 21 -7.91 0.86 5.19
C TYR A 21 -9.21 1.66 5.04
N CYS A 22 -9.29 2.41 3.95
CA CYS A 22 -10.39 3.30 3.62
C CYS A 22 -10.55 3.37 2.09
N ASP A 23 -11.72 3.82 1.64
CA ASP A 23 -12.03 3.98 0.23
C ASP A 23 -11.21 5.10 -0.41
N MET A 24 -10.75 4.86 -1.64
CA MET A 24 -9.90 5.79 -2.38
C MET A 24 -10.62 7.11 -2.65
N ASP A 25 -11.92 7.07 -2.97
CA ASP A 25 -12.72 8.27 -3.24
C ASP A 25 -12.88 9.19 -2.03
N GLN A 26 -12.65 8.68 -0.81
CA GLN A 26 -12.77 9.43 0.44
C GLN A 26 -11.42 9.76 1.08
N ILE A 27 -10.30 9.42 0.41
CA ILE A 27 -8.98 9.45 1.05
C ILE A 27 -8.57 10.87 1.46
N GLU A 28 -8.72 11.86 0.59
CA GLU A 28 -8.33 13.25 0.85
C GLU A 28 -9.10 13.83 2.04
N LYS A 29 -10.43 13.75 2.01
CA LYS A 29 -11.31 14.23 3.10
C LYS A 29 -11.00 13.54 4.43
N THR A 30 -10.70 12.24 4.38
CA THR A 30 -10.37 11.46 5.57
C THR A 30 -9.01 11.88 6.12
N MET A 31 -8.02 12.10 5.26
CA MET A 31 -6.70 12.59 5.64
C MET A 31 -6.77 13.96 6.32
N ASP A 32 -7.49 14.92 5.74
CA ASP A 32 -7.65 16.27 6.31
C ASP A 32 -8.28 16.23 7.71
N LYS A 33 -9.33 15.43 7.86
CA LYS A 33 -10.05 15.27 9.13
C LYS A 33 -9.23 14.54 10.19
N ILE A 34 -8.33 13.63 9.79
CA ILE A 34 -7.41 12.98 10.71
C ILE A 34 -6.27 13.95 11.08
N ALA A 35 -5.76 14.71 10.11
CA ALA A 35 -4.69 15.68 10.31
C ALA A 35 -5.10 16.83 11.25
N SER A 36 -6.39 17.18 11.31
CA SER A 36 -6.90 18.21 12.21
C SER A 36 -6.86 17.82 13.70
N TYR A 37 -6.61 16.54 14.03
CA TYR A 37 -6.53 16.12 15.44
C TYR A 37 -5.18 16.48 16.06
N SER A 38 -5.21 17.09 17.24
CA SER A 38 -4.02 17.55 17.98
C SER A 38 -3.01 16.45 18.32
N PHE A 39 -3.44 15.19 18.41
CA PHE A 39 -2.58 14.04 18.70
C PHE A 39 -2.00 13.36 17.45
N VAL A 40 -2.33 13.84 16.26
CA VAL A 40 -1.82 13.32 14.99
C VAL A 40 -0.68 14.21 14.52
N LYS A 41 0.50 13.62 14.33
CA LYS A 41 1.69 14.37 13.86
C LYS A 41 1.76 14.47 12.34
N LYS A 42 1.33 13.43 11.63
CA LYS A 42 1.42 13.30 10.18
C LYS A 42 0.43 12.25 9.68
N VAL A 43 -0.07 12.44 8.46
CA VAL A 43 -0.89 11.47 7.73
C VAL A 43 -0.30 11.30 6.33
N GLU A 44 -0.20 10.06 5.85
CA GLU A 44 0.32 9.75 4.51
C GLU A 44 -0.58 8.73 3.81
N PRO A 45 -0.83 8.88 2.50
CA PRO A 45 -1.60 7.92 1.73
C PRO A 45 -0.77 6.66 1.45
N SER A 46 -1.45 5.52 1.30
CA SER A 46 -0.79 4.30 0.84
C SER A 46 -0.74 4.28 -0.69
N TYR A 47 0.46 4.13 -1.25
CA TYR A 47 0.64 3.94 -2.69
C TYR A 47 0.49 2.49 -3.14
N LYS A 48 0.12 1.57 -2.23
CA LYS A 48 -0.06 0.14 -2.52
C LYS A 48 -0.95 -0.14 -3.74
N PRO A 49 -2.08 0.56 -3.97
CA PRO A 49 -2.93 0.33 -5.14
C PRO A 49 -2.25 0.63 -6.49
N PHE A 50 -1.23 1.47 -6.50
CA PHE A 50 -0.52 1.89 -7.71
C PHE A 50 0.71 1.04 -8.01
N LEU A 51 1.03 0.07 -7.15
CA LEU A 51 2.09 -0.89 -7.41
C LEU A 51 1.66 -1.80 -8.57
N LYS A 52 2.44 -1.81 -9.65
CA LYS A 52 2.28 -2.79 -10.73
C LYS A 52 2.60 -4.18 -10.18
N LEU A 53 1.56 -5.01 -10.09
CA LEU A 53 1.68 -6.43 -9.69
C LEU A 53 1.94 -7.34 -10.90
N GLU A 54 1.86 -6.78 -12.11
CA GLU A 54 2.38 -7.38 -13.34
C GLU A 54 3.90 -7.43 -13.22
N PHE A 55 4.43 -8.51 -12.64
CA PHE A 55 5.84 -8.82 -12.76
C PHE A 55 6.08 -9.18 -14.21
N GLU A 56 6.65 -8.26 -14.97
CA GLU A 56 7.14 -8.53 -16.31
C GLU A 56 8.10 -9.71 -16.16
N SER A 57 7.63 -10.91 -16.51
CA SER A 57 8.49 -12.07 -16.61
C SER A 57 9.43 -11.74 -17.76
N LYS A 58 10.57 -11.12 -17.46
CA LYS A 58 11.72 -11.25 -18.33
C LYS A 58 11.95 -12.73 -18.41
N LEU A 59 11.43 -13.35 -19.48
CA LEU A 59 11.94 -14.61 -19.94
C LEU A 59 13.44 -14.32 -20.08
N ASP A 60 14.24 -14.85 -19.16
CA ASP A 60 15.68 -14.85 -19.33
C ASP A 60 15.91 -15.44 -20.71
N LYS A 61 16.36 -14.61 -21.67
CA LYS A 61 16.58 -15.05 -23.06
C LYS A 61 17.47 -16.29 -23.13
N ALA A 62 18.26 -16.55 -22.08
CA ALA A 62 19.00 -17.79 -21.87
C ALA A 62 18.13 -19.06 -21.92
N LYS A 63 16.91 -19.05 -21.39
CA LYS A 63 16.01 -20.20 -21.41
C LYS A 63 15.47 -20.52 -22.81
N GLU A 64 15.43 -19.55 -23.71
CA GLU A 64 14.93 -19.73 -25.09
C GLU A 64 15.94 -20.50 -25.97
N TYR A 65 17.24 -20.45 -25.64
CA TYR A 65 18.28 -21.21 -26.35
C TYR A 65 18.30 -22.70 -25.95
N ASP A 66 18.05 -23.04 -24.68
CA ASP A 66 18.01 -24.44 -24.22
C ASP A 66 16.88 -25.25 -24.89
N TYR A 67 15.75 -24.63 -25.23
CA TYR A 67 14.64 -25.33 -25.92
C TYR A 67 14.87 -25.57 -27.42
N LYS A 68 15.88 -24.95 -28.03
CA LYS A 68 16.17 -25.09 -29.48
C LYS A 68 17.34 -26.02 -29.78
N ILE A 69 18.08 -26.49 -28.77
CA ILE A 69 19.24 -27.37 -28.92
C ILE A 69 18.86 -28.86 -28.70
N GLY A 70 17.58 -29.14 -28.40
CA GLY A 70 17.08 -30.48 -28.04
C GLY A 70 16.13 -31.16 -29.02
N ILE A 71 16.21 -30.87 -30.33
CA ILE A 71 15.64 -31.70 -31.42
C ILE A 71 16.70 -31.90 -32.49
#